data_AF-A0A968YGZ6-F1
#
_entry.id   AF-A0A968YGZ6-F1
#
_cell.length_a   1.000
_cell.length_b   1.000
_cell.length_c   1.000
_cell.angle_alpha   90.00
_cell.angle_beta   90.00
_cell.angle_gamma   90.00
#
_symmetry.space_group_name_H-M   'P 1'
#
loop_
_entity.id
_entity.type
_entity.pdbx_description
1 polymer ?
#
loop_
_entity_poly.entity_id
_entity_poly.type
_entity_poly.pdbx_seq_one_letter_code
_entity_poly.pdbx_strand_id
1 'polypeptide(L)'
;MPINDKPRRPRPNPLSIIFLLLPVGLLILNLVFTFGNGPRVAKVPYSFFIKQVQDEQVARVSVGQNLIRYQLKDSESEQGQVQET
;
A
#
# COMPACT_ATOMS: atom_id res chain seq x y z
N MET A 1 -15.31 -0.80 -65.46
CA MET A 1 -15.58 -1.57 -64.22
C MET A 1 -15.22 -0.69 -63.03
N PRO A 2 -16.10 -0.52 -62.02
CA PRO A 2 -15.75 0.25 -60.83
C PRO A 2 -14.85 -0.59 -59.92
N ILE A 3 -13.64 -0.11 -59.70
CA ILE A 3 -12.66 -0.70 -58.79
C ILE A 3 -13.08 -0.22 -57.40
N ASN A 4 -13.60 -1.13 -56.59
CA ASN A 4 -14.10 -0.81 -55.25
C ASN A 4 -12.91 -0.64 -54.28
N ASP A 5 -12.23 0.50 -54.37
CA ASP A 5 -11.15 0.90 -53.46
C ASP A 5 -11.73 1.43 -52.15
N LYS A 6 -12.23 0.51 -51.32
CA LYS A 6 -12.53 0.83 -49.92
C LYS A 6 -11.22 0.81 -49.13
N PRO A 7 -10.81 1.89 -48.46
CA PRO A 7 -9.63 1.85 -47.60
C PRO A 7 -9.86 0.81 -46.51
N ARG A 8 -9.03 -0.25 -46.48
CA ARG A 8 -9.05 -1.27 -45.44
C ARG A 8 -8.71 -0.58 -44.12
N ARG A 9 -9.73 -0.39 -43.27
CA ARG A 9 -9.59 0.13 -41.92
C ARG A 9 -8.53 -0.69 -41.18
N PRO A 10 -7.51 -0.08 -40.55
CA PRO A 10 -6.50 -0.82 -39.80
C PRO A 10 -7.20 -1.59 -38.69
N ARG A 11 -7.05 -2.92 -38.71
CA ARG A 11 -7.59 -3.80 -37.67
C ARG A 11 -6.71 -3.62 -36.43
N PRO A 12 -7.27 -3.33 -35.25
CA PRO A 12 -6.46 -3.20 -34.04
C PRO A 12 -5.75 -4.52 -33.76
N ASN A 13 -4.43 -4.47 -33.65
CA ASN A 13 -3.62 -5.64 -33.31
C ASN A 13 -3.77 -5.93 -31.81
N PRO A 14 -4.14 -7.17 -31.42
CA PRO A 14 -4.35 -7.53 -30.02
C PRO A 14 -3.07 -7.35 -29.18
N LEU A 15 -1.88 -7.53 -29.80
CA LEU A 15 -0.61 -7.25 -29.14
C LEU A 15 -0.49 -5.80 -28.68
N SER A 16 -0.95 -4.83 -29.47
CA SER A 16 -0.86 -3.41 -29.10
C SER A 16 -1.74 -3.09 -27.89
N ILE A 17 -2.88 -3.75 -27.76
CA ILE A 17 -3.78 -3.62 -26.60
C ILE A 17 -3.13 -4.24 -25.37
N ILE A 18 -2.48 -5.40 -25.49
CA ILE A 18 -1.80 -6.07 -24.38
C ILE A 18 -0.62 -5.23 -23.88
N PHE A 19 0.20 -4.70 -24.78
CA PHE A 19 1.31 -3.81 -24.43
C PHE A 19 0.84 -2.51 -23.77
N LEU A 20 -0.38 -2.05 -24.08
CA LEU A 20 -0.97 -0.89 -23.42
C LEU A 20 -1.58 -1.24 -22.05
N LEU A 21 -2.25 -2.38 -21.92
CA LEU A 21 -2.95 -2.78 -20.69
C LEU A 21 -2.02 -3.34 -19.62
N LEU A 22 -0.94 -4.02 -19.99
CA LEU A 22 0.02 -4.60 -19.05
C LEU A 22 0.63 -3.58 -18.07
N PRO A 23 1.20 -2.44 -18.52
CA PRO A 23 1.76 -1.45 -17.61
C PRO A 23 0.66 -0.76 -16.77
N VAL A 24 -0.53 -0.56 -17.32
CA VAL A 24 -1.67 0.01 -16.59
C VAL A 24 -2.11 -0.93 -15.47
N GLY A 25 -2.20 -2.23 -15.74
CA GLY A 25 -2.51 -3.24 -14.73
C GLY A 25 -1.46 -3.32 -13.62
N LEU A 26 -0.17 -3.30 -13.99
CA LEU A 26 0.95 -3.25 -13.03
C LEU A 26 0.90 -2.01 -12.15
N LEU A 27 0.57 -0.85 -12.73
CA LEU A 27 0.46 0.40 -11.99
C LEU A 27 -0.70 0.38 -11.00
N ILE A 28 -1.87 -0.12 -11.41
CA ILE A 28 -3.02 -0.28 -10.51
C ILE A 28 -2.68 -1.25 -9.38
N LEU A 29 -2.03 -2.38 -9.69
CA LEU A 29 -1.64 -3.36 -8.68
C LEU A 29 -0.65 -2.76 -7.68
N ASN A 30 0.35 -2.02 -8.17
CA ASN A 30 1.31 -1.32 -7.32
C ASN A 30 0.61 -0.29 -6.42
N LEU A 31 -0.34 0.47 -6.97
CA LEU A 31 -1.11 1.48 -6.23
C LEU A 31 -1.94 0.83 -5.11
N VAL A 32 -2.64 -0.27 -5.41
CA VAL A 32 -3.43 -1.00 -4.39
C VAL A 32 -2.52 -1.53 -3.28
N PHE A 33 -1.32 -2.01 -3.61
CA PHE A 33 -0.38 -2.53 -2.61
C PHE A 33 0.20 -1.42 -1.72
N THR A 34 0.55 -0.27 -2.30
CA THR A 34 1.09 0.87 -1.56
C THR A 34 0.04 1.54 -0.67
N PHE A 35 -1.19 1.72 -1.17
CA PHE A 35 -2.25 2.39 -0.39
C PHE A 35 -2.97 1.43 0.58
N GLY A 36 -3.09 0.15 0.26
CA GLY A 36 -3.78 -0.84 1.09
C GLY A 36 -2.98 -1.31 2.32
N ASN A 37 -1.64 -1.30 2.24
CA ASN A 37 -0.74 -1.73 3.32
C ASN A 37 -0.07 -0.56 4.06
N GLY A 38 -0.66 0.64 4.01
CA GLY A 38 -0.20 1.75 4.85
C GLY A 38 -0.20 1.32 6.33
N PRO A 39 0.84 1.64 7.12
CA PRO A 39 0.91 1.22 8.52
C PRO A 39 -0.33 1.73 9.24
N ARG A 40 -1.14 0.80 9.76
CA ARG A 40 -2.32 1.13 10.54
C ARG A 40 -1.84 1.71 11.86
N VAL A 41 -1.79 3.03 11.94
CA VAL A 41 -1.33 3.69 13.16
C VAL A 41 -2.45 3.72 14.17
N ALA A 42 -2.50 2.71 15.05
CA ALA A 42 -3.56 2.60 16.03
C ALA A 42 -3.35 3.66 17.12
N LYS A 43 -4.30 4.57 17.30
CA LYS A 43 -4.25 5.57 18.37
C LYS A 43 -4.65 4.94 19.69
N VAL A 44 -3.74 4.95 20.65
CA VAL A 44 -3.89 4.31 21.97
C VAL A 44 -3.72 5.36 23.05
N PRO A 45 -4.45 5.30 24.18
CA PRO A 45 -4.27 6.26 25.27
C PRO A 45 -2.89 6.17 25.93
N TYR A 46 -2.36 7.30 26.40
CA TYR A 46 -1.04 7.40 27.03
C TYR A 46 -0.86 6.44 28.22
N SER A 47 -1.92 6.22 29.01
CA SER A 47 -1.90 5.29 30.15
C SER A 47 -1.64 3.84 29.74
N PHE A 48 -2.06 3.45 28.53
CA PHE A 48 -1.83 2.11 28.01
C PHE A 48 -0.41 1.95 27.51
N PHE A 49 0.12 2.97 26.82
CA PHE A 49 1.53 3.03 26.42
C PHE A 49 2.47 2.88 27.62
N ILE A 50 2.21 3.60 28.72
CA ILE A 50 3.05 3.53 29.93
C ILE A 50 3.06 2.13 30.54
N LYS A 51 1.92 1.43 30.58
CA LYS A 51 1.88 0.03 31.02
C LYS A 51 2.74 -0.86 30.13
N GLN A 52 2.62 -0.73 28.82
CA GLN A 52 3.41 -1.52 27.86
C GLN A 52 4.92 -1.27 27.96
N VAL A 53 5.32 -0.03 28.26
CA VAL A 53 6.72 0.31 28.55
C VAL A 53 7.18 -0.32 29.86
N GLN A 54 6.36 -0.24 30.91
CA GLN A 54 6.65 -0.81 32.23
C GLN A 54 6.77 -2.34 32.18
N ASP A 55 5.97 -2.98 31.33
CA ASP A 55 5.99 -4.43 31.10
C ASP A 55 7.08 -4.87 30.10
N GLU A 56 7.98 -3.97 29.68
CA GLU A 56 9.07 -4.18 28.71
C GLU A 56 8.63 -4.71 27.32
N GLN A 57 7.36 -4.53 26.96
CA GLN A 57 6.77 -5.07 25.72
C GLN A 57 7.07 -4.20 24.49
N VAL A 58 7.74 -3.06 24.66
CA VAL A 58 8.04 -2.11 23.58
C VAL A 58 9.42 -2.41 22.98
N ALA A 59 9.45 -2.64 21.66
CA ALA A 59 10.67 -2.93 20.90
C ALA A 59 11.38 -1.65 20.43
N ARG A 60 10.60 -0.66 20.00
CA ARG A 60 11.11 0.59 19.43
C ARG A 60 10.13 1.73 19.68
N VAL A 61 10.67 2.90 20.01
CA VAL A 61 9.91 4.13 20.20
C VAL A 61 10.50 5.24 19.33
N SER A 62 9.65 6.02 18.70
CA SER A 62 9.96 7.25 17.98
C SER A 62 9.05 8.35 18.50
N VAL A 63 9.66 9.38 19.09
CA VAL A 63 8.93 10.51 19.68
C VAL A 63 8.88 11.65 18.65
N GLY A 64 7.68 11.96 18.16
CA GLY A 64 7.42 13.13 17.34
C GLY A 64 7.07 14.36 18.20
N GLN A 65 6.79 15.50 17.55
CA GLN A 65 6.44 16.73 18.27
C GLN A 65 5.12 16.63 19.07
N ASN A 66 4.14 15.89 18.55
CA ASN A 66 2.81 15.76 19.16
C ASN A 66 2.32 14.31 19.33
N LEU A 67 3.11 13.32 18.90
CA LEU A 67 2.70 11.92 18.85
C LEU A 67 3.87 11.02 19.19
N ILE A 68 3.64 9.98 19.98
CA ILE A 68 4.65 8.93 20.22
C ILE A 68 4.27 7.72 19.38
N ARG A 69 5.18 7.33 18.49
CA ARG A 69 5.07 6.13 17.67
C ARG A 69 5.86 4.99 18.30
N TYR A 70 5.23 3.85 18.54
CA TYR A 70 5.94 2.70 19.10
C TYR A 70 5.54 1.38 18.45
N GLN A 71 6.44 0.41 18.55
CA GLN A 71 6.29 -0.94 18.01
C GLN A 71 6.45 -1.95 19.16
N LEU A 72 5.53 -2.90 19.26
CA LEU A 72 5.57 -3.98 20.25
C LEU A 72 6.43 -5.16 19.79
N LYS A 73 7.04 -5.87 20.76
CA LYS A 73 7.90 -7.04 20.51
C LYS A 73 7.11 -8.27 20.01
N ASP A 74 5.90 -8.50 20.52
CA ASP A 74 5.10 -9.72 20.28
C ASP A 74 3.98 -9.55 19.24
N SER A 75 4.16 -8.66 18.26
CA SER A 75 3.21 -8.59 17.13
C SER A 75 3.49 -9.73 16.16
N GLU A 76 3.11 -10.96 16.52
CA GLU A 76 3.15 -12.18 15.70
C GLU A 76 2.06 -12.13 14.61
N SER A 77 2.08 -11.06 13.83
CA SER A 77 1.33 -10.90 12.58
C SER A 77 2.14 -9.94 11.73
N GLU A 78 2.43 -10.35 10.49
CA GLU A 78 3.44 -9.85 9.53
C GLU A 78 3.36 -8.36 9.12
N GLN A 79 2.75 -7.50 9.92
CA GLN A 79 2.70 -6.06 9.72
C GLN A 79 2.85 -5.40 11.08
N GLY A 80 4.07 -4.97 11.42
CA GLY A 80 4.38 -4.25 12.65
C GLY A 80 3.41 -3.07 12.84
N GLN A 81 2.45 -3.24 13.73
CA GLN A 81 1.44 -2.24 14.02
C GLN A 81 2.13 -1.10 14.78
N VAL A 82 2.39 -0.01 14.08
CA VAL A 82 2.86 1.23 14.70
C VAL A 82 1.69 1.77 15.50
N GLN A 83 1.87 2.05 16.79
CA GLN A 83 0.84 2.62 17.65
C GLN A 83 1.18 4.09 17.92
N GLU A 84 0.18 4.97 17.90
CA GLU A 84 0.31 6.40 18.20
C GLU A 84 -0.36 6.72 19.54
N THR A 85 0.27 7.54 20.38
CA THR A 85 -0.36 8.16 21.56
C THR A 85 -0.23 9.67 21.48
#